data_AF-V4NR87-F1
#
_entry.id   AF-V4NR87-F1
#
_cell.length_a   1.000
_cell.length_b   1.000
_cell.length_c   1.000
_cell.angle_alpha   90.00
_cell.angle_beta   90.00
_cell.angle_gamma   90.00
#
_symmetry.space_group_name_H-M   'P 1'
#
loop_
_entity.id
_entity.type
_entity.pdbx_description
1 polymer ?
#
loop_
_entity_poly.entity_id
_entity_poly.type
_entity_poly.pdbx_seq_one_letter_code
_entity_poly.pdbx_strand_id
1 'polypeptide(L)'
;MRGKVLSFNGSTGLISGDDGKRYTFSVSDLMGDTVYVPAGSTIDFEPAGDTAVSIYVIATAIGEKNKWIAAILAFFFGALGVHKFYLGKNTAGIIMLLCGTIGWVLIVPGVLVCFIAFIETIIYLVKTDQSFYEDYVAGDKSWF
;
A
#
# COMPACT_ATOMS: atom_id res chain seq x y z
N MET A 1 -2.02 -25.44 8.88
CA MET A 1 -0.56 -25.20 8.74
C MET A 1 -0.37 -23.70 8.64
N ARG A 2 0.66 -23.15 9.28
CA ARG A 2 0.86 -21.69 9.30
C ARG A 2 1.93 -21.24 8.33
N GLY A 3 1.82 -19.99 7.92
CA GLY A 3 2.78 -19.34 7.05
C GLY A 3 2.51 -17.86 6.85
N LYS A 4 3.30 -17.25 5.97
CA LYS A 4 3.16 -15.85 5.56
C LYS A 4 2.89 -15.74 4.07
N VAL A 5 1.98 -14.85 3.69
CA VAL A 5 1.78 -14.48 2.29
C VAL A 5 3.02 -13.73 1.79
N LEU A 6 3.61 -14.18 0.70
CA LEU A 6 4.73 -13.52 0.04
C LEU A 6 4.25 -12.54 -1.03
N SER A 7 3.23 -12.92 -1.79
CA SER A 7 2.61 -12.09 -2.83
C SER A 7 1.17 -12.52 -3.07
N PHE A 8 0.34 -11.57 -3.50
CA PHE A 8 -1.03 -11.81 -3.93
C PHE A 8 -1.44 -10.69 -4.89
N ASN A 9 -2.00 -11.03 -6.06
CA ASN A 9 -2.38 -10.07 -7.10
C ASN A 9 -3.90 -9.86 -7.24
N GLY A 10 -4.69 -10.36 -6.29
CA GLY A 10 -6.16 -10.35 -6.37
C GLY A 10 -6.78 -11.62 -6.96
N SER A 11 -6.00 -12.44 -7.67
CA SER A 11 -6.45 -13.73 -8.23
C SER A 11 -5.63 -14.90 -7.71
N THR A 12 -4.31 -14.79 -7.68
CA THR A 12 -3.40 -15.82 -7.19
C THR A 12 -2.32 -15.23 -6.31
N GLY A 13 -1.74 -16.09 -5.47
CA GLY A 13 -0.65 -15.70 -4.58
C GLY A 13 0.29 -16.83 -4.22
N LEU A 14 1.30 -16.47 -3.44
CA LEU A 14 2.36 -17.36 -2.96
C LEU A 14 2.47 -17.23 -1.44
N ILE A 15 2.59 -18.37 -0.75
CA ILE A 15 2.75 -18.47 0.70
C ILE A 15 4.10 -19.10 0.99
N SER A 16 4.79 -18.58 2.00
CA SER A 16 5.90 -19.25 2.67
C SER A 16 5.35 -19.97 3.89
N GLY A 17 5.33 -21.30 3.86
CA GLY A 17 4.96 -22.12 5.01
C GLY A 17 6.03 -22.05 6.09
N ASP A 18 5.63 -22.24 7.36
CA ASP A 18 6.55 -22.33 8.50
C ASP A 18 7.45 -23.59 8.43
N ASP A 19 7.13 -24.54 7.56
CA ASP A 19 7.98 -25.69 7.21
C ASP A 19 9.10 -25.36 6.21
N GLY A 20 9.17 -24.11 5.74
CA GLY A 20 10.16 -23.65 4.76
C GLY A 20 9.79 -23.95 3.30
N LYS A 21 8.63 -24.56 3.03
CA LYS A 21 8.15 -24.78 1.66
C LYS A 21 7.30 -23.61 1.16
N ARG A 22 7.08 -23.57 -0.15
CA ARG A 22 6.25 -22.56 -0.80
C ARG A 22 4.99 -23.20 -1.36
N TYR A 23 3.87 -22.50 -1.17
CA TYR A 23 2.57 -22.96 -1.61
C TYR A 23 1.89 -21.88 -2.46
N THR A 24 1.32 -22.27 -3.59
CA THR A 24 0.49 -21.36 -4.40
C THR A 24 -0.96 -21.41 -3.93
N PHE A 25 -1.71 -20.33 -4.13
CA PHE A 25 -3.14 -20.30 -3.82
C PHE A 25 -3.91 -19.40 -4.79
N SER A 26 -5.21 -19.64 -4.90
CA SER A 26 -6.18 -18.82 -5.63
C SER A 26 -7.03 -18.01 -4.65
N VAL A 27 -7.61 -16.89 -5.11
CA VAL A 27 -8.59 -16.11 -4.35
C VAL A 27 -9.78 -16.96 -3.88
N SER A 28 -10.13 -18.01 -4.62
CA SER A 28 -11.17 -18.96 -4.25
C SER A 28 -10.84 -19.80 -3.00
N ASP A 29 -9.56 -19.89 -2.65
CA ASP A 29 -9.08 -20.65 -1.50
C ASP A 29 -9.09 -19.81 -0.22
N LEU A 30 -9.30 -18.49 -0.33
CA LEU A 30 -9.45 -17.58 0.80
C LEU A 30 -10.82 -17.76 1.45
N MET A 31 -10.81 -17.93 2.76
CA MET A 31 -12.00 -18.11 3.56
C MET A 31 -12.46 -16.77 4.17
N GLY A 32 -13.74 -16.71 4.53
CA GLY A 32 -14.44 -15.47 4.88
C GLY A 32 -14.64 -14.58 3.65
N ASP A 33 -15.26 -13.42 3.81
CA ASP A 33 -15.44 -12.44 2.72
C ASP A 33 -14.12 -11.75 2.32
N THR A 34 -12.99 -12.45 2.45
CA THR A 34 -11.64 -11.95 2.23
C THR A 34 -11.31 -12.01 0.74
N VAL A 35 -11.36 -10.86 0.08
CA VAL A 35 -11.03 -10.75 -1.36
C VAL A 35 -9.55 -10.37 -1.57
N TYR A 36 -8.87 -9.93 -0.50
CA TYR A 36 -7.49 -9.45 -0.58
C TYR A 36 -6.68 -9.77 0.67
N VAL A 37 -5.43 -10.22 0.46
CA VAL A 37 -4.48 -10.50 1.54
C VAL A 37 -3.13 -9.83 1.22
N PRO A 38 -2.71 -8.82 2.01
CA PRO A 38 -1.42 -8.16 1.81
C PRO A 38 -0.23 -9.12 1.96
N ALA A 39 0.86 -8.85 1.24
CA ALA A 39 2.12 -9.52 1.48
C ALA A 39 2.61 -9.27 2.92
N GLY A 40 3.10 -10.32 3.57
CA GLY A 40 3.49 -10.38 4.97
C GLY A 40 2.40 -10.89 5.91
N SER A 41 1.15 -11.03 5.45
CA SER A 41 0.04 -11.46 6.30
C SER A 41 0.28 -12.87 6.83
N THR A 42 0.01 -13.08 8.11
CA THR A 42 0.09 -14.39 8.74
C THR A 42 -1.23 -15.12 8.57
N ILE A 43 -1.17 -16.35 8.09
CA ILE A 43 -2.34 -17.15 7.71
C ILE A 43 -2.25 -18.57 8.31
N ASP A 44 -3.40 -19.20 8.45
CA ASP A 44 -3.54 -20.65 8.57
C ASP A 44 -4.08 -21.18 7.24
N PHE A 45 -3.60 -22.32 6.80
CA PHE A 45 -4.02 -22.96 5.56
C PHE A 45 -3.86 -24.48 5.65
N GLU A 46 -4.59 -25.20 4.80
CA GLU A 46 -4.44 -26.64 4.64
C GLU A 46 -3.60 -26.93 3.38
N PRO A 47 -2.46 -27.65 3.49
CA PRO A 47 -1.64 -27.97 2.33
C PRO A 47 -2.27 -29.09 1.49
N ALA A 48 -2.38 -28.88 0.18
CA ALA A 48 -2.83 -29.86 -0.80
C ALA A 48 -1.76 -30.05 -1.90
N GLY A 49 -0.69 -30.78 -1.56
CA GLY A 49 0.49 -30.86 -2.43
C GLY A 49 1.30 -29.57 -2.38
N ASP A 50 1.48 -28.91 -3.52
CA ASP A 50 2.18 -27.61 -3.64
C ASP A 50 1.21 -26.40 -3.59
N THR A 51 -0.08 -26.64 -3.33
CA THR A 51 -1.08 -25.58 -3.16
C THR A 51 -1.54 -25.47 -1.71
N ALA A 52 -2.02 -24.29 -1.34
CA ALA A 52 -2.67 -24.01 -0.08
C ALA A 52 -4.18 -23.82 -0.31
N VAL A 53 -5.00 -24.53 0.45
CA VAL A 53 -6.47 -24.44 0.44
C VAL A 53 -7.00 -24.06 1.82
N SER A 54 -8.28 -23.71 1.93
CA SER A 54 -8.93 -23.38 3.20
C SER A 54 -8.15 -22.32 4.01
N ILE A 55 -7.83 -21.19 3.38
CA ILE A 55 -6.91 -20.19 3.92
C ILE A 55 -7.67 -19.21 4.83
N TYR A 56 -7.28 -19.15 6.09
CA TYR A 56 -7.78 -18.20 7.07
C TYR A 56 -6.73 -17.15 7.42
N VAL A 57 -7.08 -15.87 7.32
CA VAL A 57 -6.18 -14.78 7.73
C VAL A 57 -6.20 -14.65 9.25
N ILE A 58 -5.06 -14.93 9.89
CA ILE A 58 -4.88 -14.81 11.35
C ILE A 58 -4.54 -13.37 11.71
N ALA A 59 -3.61 -12.79 10.96
CA ALA A 59 -3.18 -11.42 11.14
C ALA A 59 -2.83 -10.83 9.77
N THR A 60 -3.62 -9.86 9.34
CA THR A 60 -3.32 -9.07 8.15
C THR A 60 -2.01 -8.34 8.37
N ALA A 61 -1.07 -8.47 7.42
CA ALA A 61 0.02 -7.52 7.37
C ALA A 61 -0.59 -6.18 7.04
N ILE A 62 -0.68 -5.33 8.07
CA ILE A 62 -0.85 -3.91 7.85
C ILE A 62 0.40 -3.54 7.07
N GLY A 63 0.29 -3.38 5.75
CA GLY A 63 1.32 -2.70 4.99
C GLY A 63 1.63 -1.44 5.78
N GLU A 64 2.88 -1.23 6.20
CA GLU A 64 3.21 -0.21 7.21
C GLU A 64 2.58 1.15 6.93
N LYS A 65 2.26 1.41 5.64
CA LYS A 65 1.61 2.59 5.14
C LYS A 65 0.12 2.35 4.87
N ASN A 66 -0.72 2.92 5.72
CA ASN A 66 -2.18 3.02 5.58
C ASN A 66 -2.58 4.22 4.70
N LYS A 67 -3.50 4.01 3.74
CA LYS A 67 -4.01 5.07 2.84
C LYS A 67 -4.72 6.21 3.55
N TRP A 68 -5.43 5.93 4.64
CA TRP A 68 -6.14 6.94 5.41
C TRP A 68 -5.17 7.89 6.09
N ILE A 69 -4.07 7.36 6.63
CA ILE A 69 -2.99 8.17 7.20
C ILE A 69 -2.33 9.01 6.08
N ALA A 70 -2.07 8.41 4.91
CA ALA A 70 -1.54 9.16 3.76
C ALA A 70 -2.48 10.29 3.31
N ALA A 71 -3.80 10.06 3.27
CA ALA A 71 -4.79 11.06 2.91
C ALA A 71 -4.87 12.21 3.93
N ILE A 72 -4.86 11.91 5.23
CA ILE A 72 -4.85 12.93 6.29
C ILE A 72 -3.57 13.77 6.22
N LEU A 73 -2.43 13.12 6.03
CA LEU A 73 -1.14 13.80 5.85
C LEU A 73 -1.15 14.70 4.60
N ALA A 74 -1.72 14.22 3.48
CA ALA A 74 -1.83 14.98 2.24
C ALA A 74 -2.78 16.18 2.39
N PHE A 75 -3.86 16.04 3.17
CA PHE A 75 -4.80 17.14 3.38
C PHE A 75 -4.23 18.28 4.22
N PHE A 76 -3.63 17.96 5.38
CA PHE A 76 -3.14 18.97 6.32
C PHE A 76 -1.72 19.45 6.02
N PHE A 77 -0.86 18.54 5.54
CA PHE A 77 0.57 18.80 5.34
C PHE A 77 1.03 18.54 3.91
N GLY A 78 0.08 18.49 2.97
CA GLY A 78 0.38 18.16 1.58
C GLY A 78 1.24 19.19 0.88
N ALA A 79 1.06 20.48 1.16
CA ALA A 79 1.93 21.53 0.61
C ALA A 79 3.40 21.33 1.00
N LEU A 80 3.68 20.70 2.15
CA LEU A 80 5.03 20.37 2.60
C LEU A 80 5.51 18.99 2.09
N GLY A 81 4.64 18.20 1.46
CA GLY A 81 4.95 16.86 0.94
C GLY A 81 5.06 15.76 2.00
N VAL A 82 4.51 15.93 3.21
CA VAL A 82 4.70 14.98 4.32
C VAL A 82 4.18 13.57 3.99
N HIS A 83 3.06 13.48 3.25
CA HIS A 83 2.53 12.21 2.78
C HIS A 83 3.50 11.46 1.85
N LYS A 84 4.38 12.15 1.11
CA LYS A 84 5.42 11.50 0.28
C LYS A 84 6.52 10.87 1.13
N PHE A 85 6.97 11.56 2.17
CA PHE A 85 7.92 10.99 3.12
C PHE A 85 7.34 9.79 3.86
N TYR A 86 6.07 9.85 4.24
CA TYR A 86 5.37 8.71 4.82
C TYR A 86 5.41 7.48 3.91
N LEU A 87 5.17 7.67 2.61
CA LEU A 87 5.25 6.62 1.58
C LEU A 87 6.69 6.22 1.18
N GLY A 88 7.72 6.82 1.79
CA GLY A 88 9.12 6.57 1.43
C GLY A 88 9.56 7.20 0.09
N LYS A 89 8.73 8.05 -0.52
CA LYS A 89 9.00 8.75 -1.79
C LYS A 89 9.78 10.05 -1.55
N ASN A 90 10.99 9.90 -1.00
CA ASN A 90 11.80 11.02 -0.48
C ASN A 90 12.08 12.11 -1.51
N THR A 91 12.41 11.74 -2.76
CA THR A 91 12.66 12.72 -3.83
C THR A 91 11.44 13.59 -4.11
N ALA A 92 10.26 12.98 -4.22
CA ALA A 92 9.00 13.72 -4.41
C ALA A 92 8.67 14.61 -3.20
N GLY A 93 8.89 14.09 -1.98
CA GLY A 93 8.73 14.85 -0.75
C GLY A 93 9.62 16.09 -0.69
N ILE A 94 10.90 15.97 -1.08
CA ILE A 94 11.84 17.10 -1.11
C ILE A 94 11.41 18.15 -2.14
N ILE A 95 10.95 17.73 -3.32
CA ILE A 95 10.43 18.64 -4.35
C ILE A 95 9.23 19.43 -3.80
N MET A 96 8.25 18.73 -3.19
CA MET A 96 7.09 19.41 -2.60
C MET A 96 7.49 20.35 -1.46
N LEU A 97 8.42 19.92 -0.59
CA LEU A 97 8.91 20.74 0.51
C LEU A 97 9.55 22.05 0.01
N LEU A 98 10.42 21.98 -1.00
CA LEU A 98 11.07 23.17 -1.56
C LEU A 98 10.06 24.10 -2.25
N CYS A 99 9.16 23.53 -3.06
CA CYS A 99 8.12 24.31 -3.74
C CYS A 99 7.09 24.92 -2.78
N GLY A 100 6.72 24.21 -1.72
CA GLY A 100 5.76 24.64 -0.70
C GLY A 100 6.35 25.53 0.39
N THR A 101 7.67 25.76 0.40
CA THR A 101 8.34 26.69 1.31
C THR A 101 9.00 27.83 0.53
N ILE A 102 10.16 27.59 -0.07
CA ILE A 102 10.94 28.59 -0.84
C ILE A 102 10.20 28.98 -2.13
N GLY A 103 9.50 28.03 -2.75
CA GLY A 103 8.75 28.26 -3.99
C GLY A 103 7.62 29.28 -3.86
N TRP A 104 7.19 29.64 -2.64
CA TRP A 104 6.25 30.74 -2.42
C TRP A 104 6.79 32.11 -2.83
N VAL A 105 8.11 32.29 -2.93
CA VAL A 105 8.71 33.52 -3.47
C VAL A 105 8.22 33.81 -4.89
N LEU A 106 7.99 32.76 -5.70
CA LEU A 106 7.47 32.87 -7.06
C LEU A 106 5.95 32.69 -7.13
N ILE A 107 5.30 32.35 -6.02
CA ILE A 107 3.86 32.06 -5.85
C ILE A 107 3.39 30.82 -6.63
N VAL A 108 3.68 30.73 -7.93
CA VAL A 108 3.25 29.65 -8.83
C VAL A 108 3.66 28.26 -8.33
N PRO A 109 4.92 27.99 -7.92
CA PRO A 109 5.31 26.67 -7.41
C PRO A 109 4.56 26.27 -6.14
N GLY A 110 4.32 27.24 -5.24
CA GLY A 110 3.57 27.01 -3.99
C GLY A 110 2.10 26.65 -4.26
N VAL A 111 1.46 27.38 -5.17
CA VAL A 111 0.07 27.09 -5.58
C VAL A 111 -0.02 25.71 -6.24
N LEU A 112 0.92 25.37 -7.13
CA LEU A 112 0.94 24.06 -7.80
C LEU A 112 1.02 22.89 -6.82
N VAL A 113 1.90 22.95 -5.81
CA VAL A 113 2.01 21.85 -4.84
C VAL A 113 0.78 21.72 -3.94
N CYS A 114 0.08 22.82 -3.63
CA CYS A 114 -1.21 22.76 -2.95
C CYS A 114 -2.26 22.03 -3.80
N PHE A 115 -2.31 22.30 -5.11
CA PHE A 115 -3.19 21.58 -6.03
C PHE A 115 -2.82 20.10 -6.14
N ILE A 116 -1.53 19.78 -6.27
CA ILE A 116 -1.04 18.39 -6.30
C ILE A 116 -1.48 17.65 -5.04
N ALA A 117 -1.24 18.22 -3.86
CA ALA A 117 -1.64 17.64 -2.58
C ALA A 117 -3.15 17.40 -2.45
N PHE A 118 -3.96 18.36 -2.92
CA PHE A 118 -5.41 18.24 -2.90
C PHE A 118 -5.89 17.08 -3.78
N ILE A 119 -5.36 16.96 -5.00
CA ILE A 119 -5.69 15.85 -5.91
C ILE A 119 -5.28 14.52 -5.28
N GLU A 120 -4.08 14.42 -4.71
CA GLU A 120 -3.61 13.18 -4.07
C GLU A 120 -4.43 12.79 -2.85
N THR A 121 -4.93 13.77 -2.09
CA THR A 121 -5.87 13.51 -1.01
C THR A 121 -7.12 12.80 -1.53
N ILE A 122 -7.72 13.30 -2.61
CA ILE A 122 -8.91 12.66 -3.22
C ILE A 122 -8.57 11.27 -3.76
N ILE A 123 -7.42 11.11 -4.42
CA ILE A 123 -6.97 9.81 -4.93
C ILE A 123 -6.85 8.81 -3.77
N TYR A 124 -6.18 9.16 -2.67
CA TYR A 124 -6.00 8.24 -1.53
C TYR A 124 -7.31 7.88 -0.85
N LEU A 125 -8.28 8.80 -0.79
CA LEU A 125 -9.61 8.53 -0.22
C LEU A 125 -10.45 7.58 -1.09
N VAL A 126 -10.37 7.72 -2.41
CA VAL A 126 -11.22 6.97 -3.36
C VAL A 126 -10.59 5.63 -3.77
N LYS A 127 -9.26 5.51 -3.72
CA LYS A 127 -8.54 4.29 -4.13
C LYS A 127 -8.81 3.14 -3.16
N THR A 128 -8.95 1.93 -3.71
CA THR A 128 -9.04 0.72 -2.88
C THR A 128 -7.71 0.46 -2.17
N ASP A 129 -7.75 -0.20 -1.02
CA ASP A 129 -6.54 -0.49 -0.24
C ASP A 129 -5.53 -1.34 -1.04
N GLN A 130 -6.02 -2.30 -1.83
CA GLN A 130 -5.20 -3.08 -2.76
C GLN A 130 -4.49 -2.19 -3.78
N SER A 131 -5.24 -1.36 -4.50
CA SER A 131 -4.67 -0.52 -5.55
C SER A 131 -3.71 0.52 -4.97
N PHE A 132 -3.98 1.03 -3.76
CA PHE A 132 -3.05 1.89 -3.03
C PHE A 132 -1.74 1.17 -2.69
N TYR A 133 -1.85 -0.06 -2.15
CA TYR A 133 -0.69 -0.86 -1.82
C TYR A 133 0.17 -1.15 -3.06
N GLU A 134 -0.45 -1.60 -4.14
CA GLU A 134 0.22 -1.93 -5.40
C GLU A 134 0.97 -0.72 -5.99
N ASP A 135 0.35 0.46 -6.03
CA ASP A 135 0.97 1.64 -6.63
C ASP A 135 2.06 2.26 -5.74
N TYR A 136 1.75 2.46 -4.45
CA TYR A 136 2.51 3.35 -3.58
C TYR A 136 3.40 2.64 -2.56
N VAL A 137 3.03 1.43 -2.15
CA VAL A 137 3.73 0.69 -1.09
C VAL A 137 4.65 -0.37 -1.68
N ALA A 138 4.11 -1.25 -2.52
CA ALA A 138 4.88 -2.24 -3.26
C ALA A 138 5.51 -1.63 -4.52
N GLY A 139 4.77 -0.75 -5.20
CA GLY A 139 5.22 -0.03 -6.37
C GLY A 139 6.06 1.21 -6.06
N ASP A 140 6.57 1.83 -7.12
CA ASP A 140 7.35 3.06 -7.03
C ASP A 140 6.64 4.33 -7.49
N LYS A 141 5.29 4.30 -7.47
CA LYS A 141 4.51 5.45 -7.93
C LYS A 141 4.71 6.64 -6.99
N SER A 142 5.34 7.69 -7.53
CA SER A 142 5.68 8.89 -6.76
C SER A 142 4.70 10.03 -6.93
N TRP A 143 3.89 10.04 -7.99
CA TRP A 143 2.87 11.05 -8.30
C TRP A 143 1.64 10.36 -8.90
N PHE A 144 0.46 11.01 -8.74
CA PHE A 144 -0.89 10.57 -9.16
C PHE A 144 -1.00 9.27 -9.95
#